data_AF-A0A076E7D1-F1
#
_entry.id   AF-A0A076E7D1-F1
#
_cell.length_a   1.000
_cell.length_b   1.000
_cell.length_c   1.000
_cell.angle_alpha   90.00
_cell.angle_beta   90.00
_cell.angle_gamma   90.00
#
_symmetry.space_group_name_H-M   'P 1'
#
loop_
_entity.id
_entity.type
_entity.pdbx_description
1 polymer ?
#
loop_
_entity_poly.entity_id
_entity_poly.type
_entity_poly.pdbx_seq_one_letter_code
_entity_poly.pdbx_strand_id
1 'polypeptide(L)'
;MCSAELCVLRDLFADKLEYDNDFNNVLVPAIRECTSEMGYTEDDLDTARKNQQLDDCMFICVFHKMGLMKDDKMDLDETYALTEKFFKPDTDKEDIRKVSVDCYKVSDAKSENDKKCCDRARLIFDCLKDNIM
;
A
#
# COMPACT_ATOMS: atom_id res chain seq x y z
N MET A 1 5.15 -19.39 13.01
CA MET A 1 3.72 -19.24 12.68
C MET A 1 3.49 -17.77 12.35
N CYS A 2 3.00 -17.42 11.15
CA CYS A 2 2.59 -16.04 10.84
C CYS A 2 1.24 -15.75 11.52
N SER A 3 1.02 -14.55 12.03
CA SER A 3 -0.32 -14.09 12.42
C SER A 3 -1.22 -14.00 11.18
N ALA A 4 -2.55 -13.97 11.37
CA ALA A 4 -3.51 -13.86 10.26
C ALA A 4 -3.19 -12.66 9.34
N GLU A 5 -2.87 -11.51 9.95
CA GLU A 5 -2.42 -10.26 9.28
C GLU A 5 -1.19 -10.47 8.37
N LEU A 6 -0.17 -11.14 8.91
CA LEU A 6 1.06 -11.46 8.19
C LEU A 6 0.81 -12.43 7.02
N CYS A 7 -0.19 -13.30 7.13
CA CYS A 7 -0.54 -14.22 6.05
C CYS A 7 -1.33 -13.53 4.94
N VAL A 8 -2.29 -12.65 5.26
CA VAL A 8 -3.02 -11.81 4.28
C VAL A 8 -2.02 -11.06 3.40
N LEU A 9 -1.03 -10.45 4.02
CA LEU A 9 0.00 -9.67 3.35
C LEU A 9 0.87 -10.50 2.45
N ARG A 10 1.43 -11.59 2.98
CA ARG A 10 2.22 -12.50 2.17
C ARG A 10 1.37 -12.95 0.99
N ASP A 11 0.14 -13.38 1.19
CA ASP A 11 -0.67 -13.93 0.09
C ASP A 11 -1.15 -12.83 -0.91
N LEU A 12 -1.15 -11.54 -0.54
CA LEU A 12 -1.44 -10.38 -1.42
C LEU A 12 -0.22 -9.85 -2.19
N PHE A 13 0.95 -9.88 -1.55
CA PHE A 13 2.17 -9.24 -2.05
C PHE A 13 3.27 -10.26 -2.46
N ALA A 14 3.08 -11.57 -2.20
CA ALA A 14 4.08 -12.61 -2.45
C ALA A 14 4.41 -12.86 -3.91
N ASP A 15 3.50 -12.54 -4.84
CA ASP A 15 3.67 -12.98 -6.22
C ASP A 15 4.63 -12.11 -7.06
N LYS A 16 5.09 -10.95 -6.57
CA LYS A 16 5.93 -10.05 -7.41
C LYS A 16 6.96 -9.18 -6.69
N LEU A 17 7.05 -9.23 -5.37
CA LEU A 17 7.95 -8.34 -4.64
C LEU A 17 9.21 -9.08 -4.15
N GLU A 18 10.33 -8.85 -4.84
CA GLU A 18 11.65 -9.04 -4.25
C GLU A 18 12.02 -7.85 -3.34
N TYR A 19 11.12 -7.49 -2.41
CA TYR A 19 11.39 -6.48 -1.40
C TYR A 19 12.28 -7.04 -0.29
N ASP A 20 13.13 -6.19 0.30
CA ASP A 20 13.91 -6.55 1.48
C ASP A 20 12.97 -6.93 2.65
N ASN A 21 13.38 -7.88 3.48
CA ASN A 21 12.67 -8.29 4.70
C ASN A 21 12.32 -7.09 5.60
N ASP A 22 13.04 -5.98 5.48
CA ASP A 22 12.81 -4.75 6.22
C ASP A 22 11.49 -4.03 5.87
N PHE A 23 10.91 -4.26 4.68
CA PHE A 23 9.60 -3.67 4.33
C PHE A 23 8.48 -4.20 5.22
N ASN A 24 8.57 -5.48 5.61
CA ASN A 24 7.62 -6.09 6.55
C ASN A 24 7.67 -5.41 7.93
N ASN A 25 8.81 -4.83 8.32
CA ASN A 25 8.94 -4.13 9.61
C ASN A 25 8.17 -2.81 9.65
N VAL A 26 7.74 -2.27 8.51
CA VAL A 26 6.90 -1.06 8.43
C VAL A 26 5.46 -1.40 8.06
N LEU A 27 5.28 -2.33 7.12
CA LEU A 27 3.97 -2.75 6.63
C LEU A 27 3.12 -3.45 7.71
N VAL A 28 3.72 -4.35 8.49
CA VAL A 28 2.98 -5.14 9.50
C VAL A 28 2.50 -4.29 10.68
N PRO A 29 3.31 -3.38 11.26
CA PRO A 29 2.82 -2.43 12.24
C PRO A 29 1.72 -1.52 11.71
N ALA A 30 1.87 -0.99 10.49
CA ALA A 30 0.86 -0.15 9.84
C ALA A 30 -0.50 -0.86 9.76
N ILE A 31 -0.52 -2.12 9.36
CA ILE A 31 -1.75 -2.92 9.30
C ILE A 31 -2.34 -3.15 10.67
N ARG A 32 -1.54 -3.53 11.68
CA ARG A 32 -2.03 -3.72 13.05
C ARG A 32 -2.72 -2.48 13.59
N GLU A 33 -2.11 -1.32 13.35
CA GLU A 33 -2.68 -0.04 13.74
C GLU A 33 -4.01 0.21 13.02
N CYS A 34 -4.07 -0.02 11.71
CA CYS A 34 -5.29 0.16 10.92
C CYS A 34 -6.41 -0.82 11.29
N THR A 35 -6.09 -2.10 11.47
CA THR A 35 -7.03 -3.13 11.95
C THR A 35 -7.62 -2.69 13.30
N SER A 36 -6.78 -2.20 14.21
CA SER A 36 -7.20 -1.74 15.53
C SER A 36 -8.03 -0.45 15.48
N GLU A 37 -7.66 0.52 14.66
CA GLU A 37 -8.36 1.82 14.54
C GLU A 37 -9.73 1.66 13.88
N MET A 38 -9.82 0.77 12.88
CA MET A 38 -11.03 0.54 12.10
C MET A 38 -11.95 -0.52 12.72
N GLY A 39 -11.49 -1.24 13.74
CA GLY A 39 -12.27 -2.26 14.45
C GLY A 39 -12.46 -3.56 13.65
N TYR A 40 -11.51 -3.90 12.77
CA TYR A 40 -11.53 -5.15 12.03
C TYR A 40 -11.40 -6.35 12.98
N THR A 41 -12.20 -7.37 12.74
CA THR A 41 -12.14 -8.63 13.48
C THR A 41 -11.16 -9.61 12.83
N GLU A 42 -10.79 -10.67 13.54
CA GLU A 42 -10.01 -11.77 12.95
C GLU A 42 -10.74 -12.39 11.74
N ASP A 43 -12.07 -12.48 11.78
CA ASP A 43 -12.89 -13.02 10.68
C ASP A 43 -12.83 -12.13 9.42
N ASP A 44 -12.78 -10.80 9.59
CA ASP A 44 -12.64 -9.86 8.48
C ASP A 44 -11.27 -10.00 7.80
N LEU A 45 -10.22 -10.16 8.60
CA LEU A 45 -8.87 -10.44 8.11
C LEU A 45 -8.78 -11.81 7.42
N ASP A 46 -9.44 -12.83 7.97
CA ASP A 46 -9.46 -14.17 7.40
C ASP A 46 -10.23 -14.21 6.07
N THR A 47 -11.27 -13.38 5.95
CA THR A 47 -12.03 -13.16 4.71
C THR A 47 -11.17 -12.44 3.67
N ALA A 48 -10.49 -11.35 4.07
CA ALA A 48 -9.56 -10.63 3.20
C ALA A 48 -8.43 -11.54 2.69
N ARG A 49 -7.93 -12.44 3.55
CA ARG A 49 -6.94 -13.45 3.17
C ARG A 49 -7.46 -14.40 2.11
N LYS A 50 -8.64 -15.01 2.35
CA LYS A 50 -9.24 -16.00 1.44
C LYS A 50 -9.55 -15.39 0.08
N ASN A 51 -9.96 -14.12 0.07
CA ASN A 51 -10.31 -13.41 -1.15
C ASN A 51 -9.10 -12.72 -1.81
N GLN A 52 -7.92 -12.74 -1.17
CA GLN A 52 -6.75 -11.94 -1.58
C GLN A 52 -7.16 -10.50 -1.90
N GLN A 53 -7.98 -9.91 -1.03
CA GLN A 53 -8.51 -8.57 -1.20
C GLN A 53 -8.65 -7.89 0.14
N LEU A 54 -7.86 -6.84 0.35
CA LEU A 54 -8.10 -5.86 1.43
C LEU A 54 -9.13 -4.84 0.96
N ASP A 55 -9.92 -4.35 1.91
CA ASP A 55 -10.83 -3.22 1.69
C ASP A 55 -10.03 -1.94 1.35
N ASP A 56 -10.63 -1.08 0.52
CA ASP A 56 -10.00 0.14 0.02
C ASP A 56 -9.69 1.11 1.18
N CYS A 57 -10.51 1.13 2.23
CA CYS A 57 -10.27 1.95 3.42
C CYS A 57 -9.08 1.45 4.26
N MET A 58 -8.85 0.13 4.29
CA MET A 58 -7.68 -0.47 4.92
C MET A 58 -6.42 -0.12 4.13
N PHE A 59 -6.46 -0.16 2.80
CA PHE A 59 -5.34 0.25 1.95
C PHE A 59 -4.91 1.70 2.21
N ILE A 60 -5.85 2.64 2.25
CA ILE A 60 -5.51 4.05 2.52
C ILE A 60 -4.95 4.24 3.93
N CYS A 61 -5.51 3.56 4.93
CA CYS A 61 -4.98 3.65 6.28
C CYS A 61 -3.53 3.17 6.32
N VAL A 62 -3.23 2.02 5.70
CA VAL A 62 -1.88 1.47 5.65
C VAL A 62 -0.93 2.42 4.92
N PHE A 63 -1.35 3.01 3.79
CA PHE A 63 -0.54 3.96 3.04
C PHE A 63 -0.26 5.23 3.85
N HIS A 64 -1.23 5.73 4.61
CA HIS A 64 -1.01 6.84 5.54
C HIS A 64 -0.01 6.48 6.65
N LYS A 65 -0.15 5.29 7.26
CA LYS A 65 0.77 4.84 8.31
C LYS A 65 2.19 4.63 7.81
N MET A 66 2.33 4.25 6.53
CA MET A 66 3.63 4.15 5.86
C MET A 66 4.18 5.50 5.38
N GLY A 67 3.40 6.57 5.44
CA GLY A 67 3.80 7.90 4.96
C GLY A 67 3.70 8.08 3.44
N LEU A 68 3.19 7.08 2.71
CA LEU A 68 2.98 7.15 1.25
C LEU A 68 1.89 8.15 0.85
N MET A 69 1.08 8.58 1.80
CA MET A 69 -0.01 9.53 1.57
C MET A 69 0.05 10.70 2.54
N LYS A 70 -0.10 11.89 1.98
CA LYS A 70 -0.29 13.16 2.69
C LYS A 70 -1.59 13.78 2.23
N ASP A 71 -2.51 13.97 3.18
CA ASP A 71 -3.92 14.23 2.88
C ASP A 71 -4.45 13.15 1.90
N ASP A 72 -5.19 13.51 0.87
CA ASP A 72 -5.72 12.54 -0.10
C ASP A 72 -4.76 12.23 -1.27
N LYS A 73 -3.47 12.60 -1.18
CA LYS A 73 -2.53 12.50 -2.29
C LYS A 73 -1.31 11.67 -1.92
N MET A 74 -0.72 11.09 -2.95
CA MET A 74 0.55 10.39 -2.81
C MET A 74 1.66 11.38 -2.41
N ASP A 75 2.44 11.04 -1.39
CA ASP A 75 3.63 11.79 -1.00
C ASP A 75 4.83 11.26 -1.81
N LEU A 76 5.22 12.01 -2.85
CA LEU A 76 6.29 11.61 -3.75
C LEU A 76 7.65 11.55 -3.03
N ASP A 77 7.91 12.45 -2.09
CA ASP A 77 9.20 12.49 -1.39
C ASP A 77 9.36 11.25 -0.51
N GLU A 78 8.32 10.91 0.26
CA GLU A 78 8.33 9.72 1.10
C GLU A 78 8.29 8.43 0.26
N THR A 79 7.55 8.41 -0.85
CA THR A 79 7.56 7.27 -1.79
C THR A 79 8.98 7.02 -2.32
N TYR A 80 9.71 8.06 -2.68
CA TYR A 80 11.10 7.92 -3.13
C TYR A 80 12.00 7.43 -2.00
N ALA A 81 11.82 7.93 -0.77
CA ALA A 81 12.57 7.45 0.38
C ALA A 81 12.35 5.96 0.65
N LEU A 82 11.10 5.50 0.58
CA LEU A 82 10.73 4.09 0.71
C LEU A 82 11.29 3.25 -0.43
N THR A 83 11.29 3.79 -1.66
CA THR A 83 11.87 3.13 -2.83
C THR A 83 13.37 2.91 -2.64
N GLU A 84 14.09 3.93 -2.17
CA GLU A 84 15.53 3.85 -1.89
C GLU A 84 15.84 2.88 -0.76
N LYS A 85 14.96 2.80 0.24
CA LYS A 85 15.15 1.97 1.43
C LYS A 85 14.85 0.49 1.21
N PHE A 86 13.83 0.17 0.40
CA PHE A 86 13.27 -1.18 0.37
C PHE A 86 13.43 -1.94 -0.94
N PHE A 87 13.67 -1.24 -2.06
CA PHE A 87 14.04 -1.93 -3.29
C PHE A 87 15.53 -2.22 -3.30
N LYS A 88 15.89 -3.33 -3.94
CA LYS A 88 17.28 -3.74 -4.10
C LYS A 88 18.07 -2.68 -4.87
N PRO A 89 19.39 -2.54 -4.61
CA PRO A 89 20.22 -1.53 -5.27
C PRO A 89 20.27 -1.64 -6.81
N ASP A 90 20.06 -2.84 -7.35
CA ASP A 90 20.06 -3.17 -8.78
C ASP A 90 18.70 -2.95 -9.46
N THR A 91 17.67 -2.57 -8.70
CA THR A 91 16.36 -2.20 -9.26
C THR A 91 16.48 -0.89 -10.03
N ASP A 92 15.80 -0.78 -11.18
CA ASP A 92 15.70 0.49 -11.91
C ASP A 92 14.81 1.49 -11.17
N LYS A 93 15.45 2.26 -10.29
CA LYS A 93 14.78 3.27 -9.47
C LYS A 93 14.31 4.48 -10.30
N GLU A 94 14.85 4.72 -11.49
CA GLU A 94 14.36 5.80 -12.36
C GLU A 94 12.98 5.46 -12.92
N ASP A 95 12.76 4.21 -13.31
CA ASP A 95 11.46 3.77 -13.79
C ASP A 95 10.42 3.75 -12.66
N ILE A 96 10.78 3.34 -11.45
CA ILE A 96 9.89 3.44 -10.28
C ILE A 96 9.51 4.90 -9.99
N ARG A 97 10.46 5.83 -10.11
CA ARG A 97 10.18 7.27 -9.95
C ARG A 97 9.20 7.77 -11.01
N LYS A 98 9.40 7.41 -12.29
CA LYS A 98 8.48 7.79 -13.37
C LYS A 98 7.07 7.28 -13.12
N VAL A 99 6.94 6.00 -12.75
CA VAL A 99 5.64 5.40 -12.42
C VAL A 99 5.01 6.09 -11.21
N SER A 100 5.79 6.38 -10.17
CA SER A 100 5.28 7.11 -8.99
C SER A 100 4.72 8.48 -9.36
N VAL A 101 5.37 9.20 -10.27
CA VAL A 101 4.85 10.48 -10.80
C VAL A 101 3.56 10.30 -11.58
N ASP A 102 3.46 9.25 -12.39
CA ASP A 102 2.24 8.97 -13.16
C ASP A 102 1.08 8.55 -12.25
N CYS A 103 1.34 7.73 -11.24
CA CYS A 103 0.34 7.35 -10.24
C CYS A 103 -0.04 8.51 -9.31
N TYR A 104 0.87 9.44 -9.02
CA TYR A 104 0.54 10.70 -8.35
C TYR A 104 -0.50 11.49 -9.15
N LYS A 105 -0.39 11.59 -10.48
CA LYS A 105 -1.38 12.29 -11.32
C LYS A 105 -2.77 11.64 -11.25
N VAL A 106 -2.83 10.32 -11.08
CA VAL A 106 -4.09 9.59 -10.84
C VAL A 106 -4.69 10.00 -9.49
N SER A 107 -3.85 10.20 -8.46
CA SER A 107 -4.30 10.70 -7.15
C SER A 107 -4.78 12.17 -7.18
N ASP A 108 -4.20 13.01 -8.05
CA ASP A 108 -4.48 14.45 -8.12
C ASP A 108 -5.69 14.81 -9.01
N ALA A 109 -6.29 13.83 -9.70
CA ALA A 109 -7.50 14.06 -10.48
C ALA A 109 -8.67 14.46 -9.56
N LYS A 110 -9.31 15.63 -9.83
CA LYS A 110 -10.43 16.16 -9.04
C LYS A 110 -11.53 15.10 -8.86
N SER A 111 -11.86 14.78 -7.61
CA SER A 111 -13.03 13.96 -7.28
C SER A 111 -14.24 14.85 -7.01
N GLU A 112 -15.37 14.53 -7.64
CA GLU A 112 -16.62 15.27 -7.46
C GLU A 112 -17.40 14.91 -6.17
N ASN A 113 -16.91 13.98 -5.35
CA ASN A 113 -17.59 13.55 -4.12
C ASN A 113 -16.60 13.18 -3.01
N ASP A 114 -16.80 13.77 -1.82
CA ASP A 114 -15.97 13.62 -0.61
C ASP A 114 -16.01 12.22 0.04
N LYS A 115 -16.73 11.26 -0.56
CA LYS A 115 -16.81 9.85 -0.10
C LYS A 115 -15.72 8.95 -0.68
N LYS A 116 -14.81 9.48 -1.50
CA LYS A 116 -13.81 8.72 -2.28
C LYS A 116 -12.40 8.65 -1.67
N CYS A 117 -12.18 9.06 -0.42
CA CYS A 117 -10.84 8.96 0.19
C CYS A 117 -10.33 7.51 0.11
N CYS A 118 -11.15 6.52 0.49
CA CYS A 118 -10.77 5.11 0.43
C CYS A 118 -10.43 4.61 -1.00
N ASP A 119 -11.25 4.93 -1.99
CA ASP A 119 -11.04 4.53 -3.39
C ASP A 119 -9.73 5.07 -3.98
N ARG A 120 -9.20 6.19 -3.45
CA ARG A 120 -8.04 6.87 -4.03
C ARG A 120 -6.74 6.11 -3.78
N ALA A 121 -6.57 5.51 -2.60
CA ALA A 121 -5.43 4.63 -2.35
C ALA A 121 -5.49 3.37 -3.21
N ARG A 122 -6.71 2.87 -3.50
CA ARG A 122 -6.91 1.75 -4.42
C ARG A 122 -6.46 2.10 -5.83
N LEU A 123 -6.81 3.27 -6.34
CA LEU A 123 -6.37 3.76 -7.65
C LEU A 123 -4.84 3.92 -7.73
N ILE A 124 -4.22 4.43 -6.66
CA ILE A 124 -2.75 4.54 -6.57
C ILE A 124 -2.14 3.13 -6.55
N PHE A 125 -2.66 2.23 -5.71
CA PHE A 125 -2.17 0.86 -5.61
C PHE A 125 -2.29 0.10 -6.94
N ASP A 126 -3.45 0.16 -7.59
CA ASP A 126 -3.66 -0.49 -8.88
C ASP A 126 -2.73 0.12 -9.95
N CYS A 127 -2.52 1.44 -9.95
CA CYS A 127 -1.54 2.08 -10.83
C CYS A 127 -0.10 1.63 -10.57
N LEU A 128 0.34 1.58 -9.31
CA LEU A 128 1.65 1.08 -8.93
C LEU A 128 1.80 -0.40 -9.28
N LYS A 129 0.74 -1.18 -9.07
CA LYS A 129 0.71 -2.60 -9.41
C LYS A 129 0.86 -2.82 -10.92
N ASP A 130 0.10 -2.12 -11.74
CA ASP A 130 0.11 -2.32 -13.19
C ASP A 130 1.42 -1.86 -13.86
N ASN A 131 2.22 -1.03 -13.19
CA ASN A 131 3.40 -0.39 -13.77
C ASN A 131 4.74 -0.71 -13.06
N ILE A 132 4.73 -1.13 -11.79
CA ILE A 132 5.93 -1.51 -11.02
C ILE A 132 5.87 -2.98 -10.58
N MET A 133 4.69 -3.51 -10.21
CA MET A 133 4.57 -4.86 -9.61
C MET A 133 4.36 -5.94 -10.65
#